data_AF-A0A935PKL6-F1
#
_entry.id   AF-A0A935PKL6-F1
#
_cell.length_a   1.000
_cell.length_b   1.000
_cell.length_c   1.000
_cell.angle_alpha   90.00
_cell.angle_beta   90.00
_cell.angle_gamma   90.00
#
_symmetry.space_group_name_H-M   'P 1'
#
loop_
_entity.id
_entity.type
_entity.pdbx_description
1 polymer ?
#
loop_
_entity_poly.entity_id
_entity_poly.type
_entity_poly.pdbx_seq_one_letter_code
_entity_poly.pdbx_strand_id
1 'polypeptide(L)'
;MRKVLLAAVLLGTGGCNWWYNEVPSPDQLMHKVPWFDHMILSKGVHPYQRTDIPRNVPAGIVPFGGGERDYRVGDPTAAFPQYGFDTVVANRQVRPTTPPLPGARSGKEVYEVYCQTCHGPTGVGDGPVGVYVAAFSLLTPAARAWSDGYLYSLVRYGRGVMPQYGDKIVRRDERWAVVDYVRSLQAASPLPAAPAGGTK
;
A
#
# COMPACT_ATOMS: atom_id res chain seq x y z
N MET A 1 -51.07 34.83 -28.04
CA MET A 1 -50.59 34.05 -26.87
C MET A 1 -50.04 32.68 -27.23
N ARG A 2 -50.76 31.82 -27.97
CA ARG A 2 -50.32 30.45 -28.32
C ARG A 2 -48.99 30.37 -29.11
N LYS A 3 -48.72 31.33 -30.00
CA LYS A 3 -47.45 31.41 -30.76
C LYS A 3 -46.24 31.79 -29.91
N VAL A 4 -46.45 32.58 -28.84
CA VAL A 4 -45.37 33.00 -27.92
C VAL A 4 -44.99 31.86 -26.98
N LEU A 5 -45.97 31.09 -26.50
CA LEU A 5 -45.72 29.86 -25.75
C LEU A 5 -44.96 28.81 -26.58
N LEU A 6 -45.32 28.63 -27.86
CA LEU A 6 -44.61 27.68 -28.72
C LEU A 6 -43.14 28.06 -28.93
N ALA A 7 -42.85 29.34 -29.13
CA ALA A 7 -41.48 29.84 -29.30
C ALA A 7 -40.65 29.68 -28.01
N ALA A 8 -41.25 29.94 -26.84
CA ALA A 8 -40.58 29.76 -25.55
C ALA A 8 -40.28 28.27 -25.24
N VAL A 9 -41.19 27.36 -25.61
CA VAL A 9 -40.98 25.91 -25.45
C VAL A 9 -39.85 25.42 -26.38
N LEU A 10 -39.82 25.86 -27.63
CA LEU A 10 -38.76 25.48 -28.58
C LEU A 10 -37.37 25.98 -28.16
N LEU A 11 -37.28 27.20 -27.61
CA LEU A 11 -36.03 27.74 -27.07
C LEU A 11 -35.60 27.02 -25.77
N GLY A 12 -36.56 26.65 -24.92
CA GLY A 12 -36.30 25.96 -23.65
C GLY A 12 -35.84 24.50 -23.80
N THR A 13 -36.35 23.77 -24.79
CA THR A 13 -35.97 22.36 -25.02
C THR A 13 -34.76 22.21 -25.94
N GLY A 14 -34.52 23.16 -26.85
CA GLY A 14 -33.35 23.15 -27.75
C GLY A 14 -32.07 23.68 -27.11
N GLY A 15 -32.16 24.67 -26.21
CA GLY A 15 -31.00 25.36 -25.64
C GLY A 15 -30.12 24.46 -24.78
N CYS A 16 -30.71 23.60 -23.95
CA CYS A 16 -29.94 22.72 -23.06
C CYS A 16 -29.23 21.60 -23.83
N ASN A 17 -29.88 21.05 -24.86
CA ASN A 17 -29.30 19.97 -25.66
C ASN A 17 -28.18 20.49 -26.60
N TRP A 18 -28.33 21.71 -27.12
CA TRP A 18 -27.31 22.36 -27.95
C TRP A 18 -26.06 22.71 -27.14
N TRP A 19 -26.22 23.28 -25.93
CA TRP A 19 -25.08 23.61 -25.07
C TRP A 19 -24.29 22.37 -24.57
N TYR A 20 -24.97 21.24 -24.34
CA TYR A 20 -24.30 20.02 -23.86
C TYR A 20 -23.72 19.13 -24.97
N ASN A 21 -24.26 19.17 -26.20
CA ASN A 21 -23.85 18.24 -27.27
C ASN A 21 -23.16 18.91 -28.46
N GLU A 22 -23.37 20.21 -28.70
CA GLU A 22 -22.83 20.91 -29.87
C GLU A 22 -21.72 21.91 -29.53
N VAL A 23 -21.74 22.46 -28.30
CA VAL A 23 -20.60 23.21 -27.77
C VAL A 23 -19.61 22.17 -27.23
N PRO A 24 -18.37 22.10 -27.77
CA PRO A 24 -17.36 21.21 -27.22
C PRO A 24 -17.23 21.51 -25.73
N SER A 25 -17.28 20.48 -24.88
CA SER A 25 -17.06 20.66 -23.44
C SER A 25 -15.77 21.47 -23.23
N PRO A 26 -15.63 22.23 -22.14
CA PRO A 26 -14.40 22.97 -21.86
C PRO A 26 -13.15 22.14 -22.14
N ASP A 27 -13.12 20.87 -21.73
CA ASP A 27 -12.03 19.91 -22.03
C ASP A 27 -11.79 19.68 -23.53
N GLN A 28 -12.84 19.55 -24.34
CA GLN A 28 -12.71 19.44 -25.80
C GLN A 28 -12.26 20.76 -26.45
N LEU A 29 -12.63 21.92 -25.88
CA LEU A 29 -12.19 23.23 -26.35
C LEU A 29 -10.70 23.44 -26.04
N MET A 30 -10.22 22.93 -24.89
CA MET A 30 -8.80 22.93 -24.51
C MET A 30 -7.93 22.13 -25.49
N HIS A 31 -8.48 21.10 -26.13
CA HIS A 31 -7.79 20.34 -27.20
C HIS A 31 -7.84 21.01 -28.59
N LYS A 32 -8.63 22.08 -28.77
CA LYS A 32 -8.79 22.79 -30.05
C LYS A 32 -8.07 24.14 -30.10
N VAL A 33 -7.79 24.75 -28.95
CA VAL A 33 -7.09 26.04 -28.87
C VAL A 33 -5.58 25.79 -28.72
N PRO A 34 -4.76 26.11 -29.74
CA PRO A 34 -3.33 25.75 -29.79
C PRO A 34 -2.47 26.30 -28.65
N TRP A 35 -2.97 27.35 -27.97
CA TRP A 35 -2.32 27.91 -26.78
C TRP A 35 -2.14 26.86 -25.66
N PHE A 36 -3.12 25.97 -25.46
CA PHE A 36 -3.03 24.96 -24.42
C PHE A 36 -2.09 23.81 -24.79
N ASP A 37 -1.81 23.58 -26.07
CA ASP A 37 -0.83 22.58 -26.50
C ASP A 37 0.55 22.90 -25.92
N HIS A 38 0.94 24.18 -25.89
CA HIS A 38 2.21 24.61 -25.31
C HIS A 38 2.26 24.49 -23.77
N MET A 39 1.10 24.46 -23.09
CA MET A 39 1.01 24.30 -21.63
C MET A 39 0.89 22.83 -21.22
N ILE A 40 0.07 22.04 -21.90
CA ILE A 40 -0.14 20.60 -21.67
C ILE A 40 1.08 19.79 -22.10
N LEU A 41 1.68 20.14 -23.24
CA LEU A 41 2.91 19.53 -23.76
C LEU A 41 4.15 20.34 -23.39
N SER A 42 4.04 21.20 -22.38
CA SER A 42 5.19 21.91 -21.86
C SER A 42 6.32 20.92 -21.55
N LYS A 43 7.56 21.31 -21.83
CA LYS A 43 8.73 20.45 -21.61
C LYS A 43 8.91 20.25 -20.11
N GLY A 44 8.32 19.19 -19.59
CA GLY A 44 8.44 18.73 -18.22
C GLY A 44 8.94 17.29 -18.18
N VAL A 45 9.54 16.92 -17.06
CA VAL A 45 9.79 15.52 -16.72
C VAL A 45 8.76 15.12 -15.68
N HIS A 46 7.81 14.27 -16.07
CA HIS A 46 6.88 13.67 -15.12
C HIS A 46 7.46 12.37 -14.52
N PRO A 47 7.07 12.00 -13.28
CA PRO A 47 7.41 10.70 -12.73
C PRO A 47 6.98 9.58 -13.69
N TYR A 48 7.90 8.64 -13.94
CA TYR A 48 7.70 7.49 -14.85
C TYR A 48 7.48 7.80 -16.33
N GLN A 49 7.59 9.05 -16.79
CA GLN A 49 7.37 9.42 -18.20
C GLN A 49 8.42 8.86 -19.16
N ARG A 50 9.67 8.76 -18.72
CA ARG A 50 10.79 8.28 -19.55
C ARG A 50 11.65 7.25 -18.82
N THR A 51 12.37 6.46 -19.59
CA THR A 51 13.28 5.40 -19.11
C THR A 51 14.74 5.85 -19.03
N ASP A 52 15.09 6.97 -19.67
CA ASP A 52 16.43 7.57 -19.72
C ASP A 52 16.82 8.32 -18.43
N ILE A 53 15.86 8.54 -17.53
CA ILE A 53 16.09 9.23 -16.26
C ILE A 53 16.34 8.20 -15.16
N PRO A 54 17.50 8.23 -14.49
CA PRO A 54 17.80 7.32 -13.39
C PRO A 54 16.70 7.40 -12.32
N ARG A 55 15.99 6.28 -12.13
CA ARG A 55 14.88 6.17 -11.16
C ARG A 55 15.35 5.79 -9.78
N ASN A 56 16.53 5.18 -9.70
CA ASN A 56 17.09 4.72 -8.45
C ASN A 56 18.04 5.77 -7.90
N VAL A 57 17.88 6.07 -6.62
CA VAL A 57 18.89 6.82 -5.88
C VAL A 57 20.17 5.98 -5.82
N PRO A 58 21.35 6.59 -6.05
CA PRO A 58 22.62 5.90 -5.82
C PRO A 58 22.69 5.34 -4.40
N ALA A 59 23.33 4.19 -4.23
CA ALA A 59 23.48 3.55 -2.92
C ALA A 59 24.24 4.45 -1.94
N GLY A 60 23.80 4.47 -0.68
CA GLY A 60 24.43 5.27 0.40
C GLY A 60 23.89 6.69 0.56
N ILE A 61 23.00 7.15 -0.32
CA ILE A 61 22.37 8.47 -0.19
C ILE A 61 21.24 8.44 0.85
N VAL A 62 21.24 9.42 1.75
CA VAL A 62 20.20 9.62 2.77
C VAL A 62 19.40 10.88 2.41
N PRO A 63 18.06 10.80 2.26
CA PRO A 63 17.23 11.97 2.02
C PRO A 63 17.30 12.98 3.18
N PHE A 64 17.26 14.28 2.87
CA PHE A 64 17.32 15.36 3.87
C PHE A 64 16.18 15.30 4.90
N GLY A 65 14.97 14.93 4.48
CA GLY A 65 13.82 14.72 5.38
C GLY A 65 13.92 13.47 6.27
N GLY A 66 15.06 12.77 6.20
CA GLY A 66 15.30 11.51 6.87
C GLY A 66 14.80 10.31 6.07
N GLY A 67 15.19 9.14 6.57
CA GLY A 67 14.74 7.84 6.11
C GLY A 67 14.85 6.87 7.27
N GLU A 68 14.07 5.80 7.25
CA GLU A 68 14.27 4.74 8.23
C GLU A 68 15.62 4.07 7.96
N ARG A 69 16.49 3.97 8.98
CA ARG A 69 17.79 3.29 8.87
C ARG A 69 17.60 1.96 8.16
N ASP A 70 18.34 1.75 7.09
CA ASP A 70 18.34 0.46 6.42
C ASP A 70 19.25 -0.49 7.19
N TYR A 71 18.68 -1.59 7.66
CA TYR A 71 19.40 -2.69 8.30
C TYR A 71 19.15 -3.99 7.53
N ARG A 72 18.93 -3.87 6.20
CA ARG A 72 19.17 -4.97 5.25
C ARG A 72 20.67 -5.22 5.14
N VAL A 73 21.28 -5.55 6.27
CA VAL A 73 22.58 -6.21 6.30
C VAL A 73 22.22 -7.65 6.05
N GLY A 74 22.56 -8.15 4.87
CA GLY A 74 22.31 -9.54 4.55
C GLY A 74 22.89 -10.40 5.66
N ASP A 75 22.07 -11.29 6.23
CA ASP A 75 22.55 -12.28 7.17
C ASP A 75 23.60 -13.11 6.42
N PRO A 76 24.91 -12.99 6.73
CA PRO A 76 25.96 -13.68 5.98
C PRO A 76 25.86 -15.20 6.13
N THR A 77 25.04 -15.68 7.08
CA THR A 77 24.80 -17.10 7.36
C THR A 77 23.48 -17.61 6.78
N ALA A 78 22.63 -16.74 6.22
CA ALA A 78 21.38 -17.16 5.59
C ALA A 78 21.63 -17.75 4.20
N ALA A 79 20.86 -18.78 3.84
CA ALA A 79 20.88 -19.39 2.50
C ALA A 79 20.59 -18.39 1.36
N PHE A 80 19.95 -17.25 1.69
CA PHE A 80 19.75 -16.11 0.79
C PHE A 80 20.04 -14.79 1.52
N PRO A 81 21.31 -14.39 1.65
CA PRO A 81 21.70 -13.20 2.39
C PRO A 81 21.00 -11.94 1.86
N GLN A 82 20.77 -11.87 0.54
CA GLN A 82 20.09 -10.75 -0.12
C GLN A 82 18.61 -10.60 0.27
N TYR A 83 17.96 -11.65 0.79
CA TYR A 83 16.57 -11.65 1.26
C TYR A 83 16.46 -11.80 2.78
N GLY A 84 17.59 -11.75 3.48
CA GLY A 84 17.66 -11.70 4.93
C GLY A 84 17.73 -10.25 5.43
N PHE A 85 17.25 -10.05 6.66
CA PHE A 85 17.50 -8.86 7.45
C PHE A 85 18.11 -9.29 8.78
N ASP A 86 18.86 -8.40 9.42
CA ASP A 86 19.43 -8.66 10.74
C ASP A 86 18.32 -8.90 11.77
N THR A 87 18.19 -10.15 12.21
CA THR A 87 17.15 -10.56 13.16
C THR A 87 17.41 -10.04 14.57
N VAL A 88 18.67 -9.75 14.94
CA VAL A 88 19.02 -9.14 16.24
C VAL A 88 18.53 -7.71 16.27
N VAL A 89 18.75 -6.94 15.19
CA VAL A 89 18.23 -5.58 15.07
C VAL A 89 16.70 -5.59 14.99
N ALA A 90 16.12 -6.47 14.17
CA ALA A 90 14.67 -6.57 14.03
C ALA A 90 13.98 -6.89 15.36
N ASN A 91 14.50 -7.84 16.15
CA ASN A 91 13.91 -8.18 17.44
C ASN A 91 14.02 -7.07 18.51
N ARG A 92 14.96 -6.13 18.34
CA ARG A 92 15.10 -4.97 19.22
C ARG A 92 14.26 -3.78 18.79
N GLN A 93 13.64 -3.82 17.61
CA GLN A 93 12.78 -2.74 17.17
C GLN A 93 11.53 -2.67 18.02
N VAL A 94 11.28 -1.46 18.51
CA VAL A 94 10.07 -1.12 19.24
C VAL A 94 9.24 -0.14 18.43
N ARG A 95 7.92 -0.28 18.58
CA ARG A 95 6.94 0.66 18.05
C ARG A 95 7.19 2.05 18.64
N PRO A 96 7.20 3.13 17.84
CA PRO A 96 7.25 4.48 18.37
C PRO A 96 6.07 4.78 19.27
N THR A 97 6.33 5.64 20.25
CA THR A 97 5.30 6.31 21.04
C THR A 97 4.71 7.52 20.31
N THR A 98 5.36 8.00 19.24
CA THR A 98 4.86 9.11 18.42
C THR A 98 3.51 8.73 17.79
N PRO A 99 2.50 9.61 17.85
CA PRO A 99 1.23 9.36 17.17
C PRO A 99 1.41 9.27 15.65
N PRO A 100 0.55 8.53 14.94
CA PRO A 100 0.53 8.52 13.48
C PRO A 100 0.37 9.93 12.90
N LEU A 101 1.02 10.22 11.77
CA LEU A 101 0.85 11.54 11.14
C LEU A 101 -0.55 11.65 10.53
N PRO A 102 -1.10 12.87 10.37
CA PRO A 102 -2.36 13.07 9.68
C PRO A 102 -2.43 12.33 8.33
N GLY A 103 -3.59 11.70 8.07
CA GLY A 103 -3.82 10.90 6.86
C GLY A 103 -3.17 9.52 6.86
N ALA A 104 -2.60 9.03 7.97
CA ALA A 104 -2.18 7.63 8.08
C ALA A 104 -3.37 6.70 7.91
N ARG A 105 -3.24 5.70 7.03
CA ARG A 105 -4.23 4.63 6.92
C ARG A 105 -4.22 3.75 8.16
N SER A 106 -5.39 3.19 8.48
CA SER A 106 -5.50 2.24 9.59
C SER A 106 -4.77 0.93 9.28
N GLY A 107 -4.36 0.19 10.32
CA GLY A 107 -3.74 -1.12 10.14
C GLY A 107 -4.60 -2.11 9.36
N LYS A 108 -5.92 -2.07 9.60
CA LYS A 108 -6.90 -2.87 8.86
C LYS A 108 -6.90 -2.53 7.38
N GLU A 109 -7.00 -1.24 7.04
CA GLU A 109 -7.03 -0.79 5.64
C GLU A 109 -5.74 -1.19 4.90
N VAL A 110 -4.58 -1.00 5.52
CA VAL A 110 -3.30 -1.40 4.93
C VAL A 110 -3.24 -2.94 4.78
N TYR A 111 -3.73 -3.70 5.75
CA TYR A 111 -3.79 -5.16 5.67
C TYR A 111 -4.70 -5.64 4.53
N GLU A 112 -5.88 -5.07 4.38
CA GLU A 112 -6.84 -5.42 3.33
C GLU A 112 -6.26 -5.16 1.92
N VAL A 113 -5.46 -4.11 1.78
CA VAL A 113 -4.81 -3.75 0.50
C VAL A 113 -3.61 -4.64 0.16
N TYR A 114 -2.71 -4.91 1.12
CA TYR A 114 -1.41 -5.53 0.81
C TYR A 114 -1.25 -6.96 1.33
N CYS A 115 -1.96 -7.35 2.39
CA CYS A 115 -1.70 -8.60 3.11
C CYS A 115 -2.79 -9.65 2.88
N GLN A 116 -4.05 -9.23 2.85
CA GLN A 116 -5.21 -10.11 2.76
C GLN A 116 -5.19 -11.03 1.53
N THR A 117 -4.67 -10.55 0.39
CA THR A 117 -4.60 -11.33 -0.86
C THR A 117 -3.86 -12.67 -0.69
N CYS A 118 -2.87 -12.72 0.21
CA CYS A 118 -2.12 -13.94 0.54
C CYS A 118 -2.54 -14.52 1.89
N HIS A 119 -2.66 -13.69 2.93
CA HIS A 119 -2.91 -14.17 4.30
C HIS A 119 -4.39 -14.39 4.62
N GLY A 120 -5.30 -13.99 3.74
CA GLY A 120 -6.75 -14.07 3.96
C GLY A 120 -7.27 -12.97 4.90
N PRO A 121 -8.59 -12.75 4.99
CA PRO A 121 -9.17 -11.72 5.85
C PRO A 121 -8.99 -12.02 7.36
N THR A 122 -8.87 -13.30 7.72
CA THR A 122 -8.69 -13.78 9.10
C THR A 122 -7.23 -14.09 9.44
N GLY A 123 -6.31 -13.97 8.48
CA GLY A 123 -4.88 -14.27 8.69
C GLY A 123 -4.53 -15.75 8.68
N VAL A 124 -5.41 -16.65 8.24
CA VAL A 124 -5.14 -18.10 8.23
C VAL A 124 -4.31 -18.59 7.03
N GLY A 125 -4.02 -17.72 6.06
CA GLY A 125 -3.26 -18.08 4.85
C GLY A 125 -4.12 -18.56 3.67
N ASP A 126 -5.44 -18.36 3.74
CA ASP A 126 -6.44 -18.79 2.74
C ASP A 126 -6.80 -17.68 1.73
N GLY A 127 -5.94 -16.67 1.58
CA GLY A 127 -6.13 -15.64 0.57
C GLY A 127 -6.15 -16.25 -0.85
N PRO A 128 -6.76 -15.57 -1.84
CA PRO A 128 -6.88 -16.07 -3.21
C PRO A 128 -5.53 -16.41 -3.85
N VAL A 129 -4.44 -15.75 -3.45
CA VAL A 129 -3.07 -16.09 -3.87
C VAL A 129 -2.39 -17.03 -2.85
N GLY A 130 -2.80 -16.97 -1.58
CA GLY A 130 -2.21 -17.72 -0.48
C GLY A 130 -2.20 -19.22 -0.68
N VAL A 131 -3.27 -19.77 -1.27
CA VAL A 131 -3.39 -21.20 -1.59
C VAL A 131 -2.34 -21.69 -2.59
N TYR A 132 -1.87 -20.82 -3.49
CA TYR A 132 -0.88 -21.18 -4.52
C TYR A 132 0.56 -21.06 -4.03
N VAL A 133 0.81 -20.18 -3.06
CA VAL A 133 2.15 -19.90 -2.52
C VAL A 133 2.37 -20.50 -1.13
N ALA A 134 1.39 -21.26 -0.63
CA ALA A 134 1.34 -21.79 0.73
C ALA A 134 1.62 -20.69 1.77
N ALA A 135 0.84 -19.61 1.72
CA ALA A 135 1.01 -18.47 2.61
C ALA A 135 0.95 -18.90 4.08
N PHE A 136 1.92 -18.43 4.87
CA PHE A 136 2.01 -18.78 6.28
C PHE A 136 0.81 -18.23 7.06
N SER A 137 0.19 -19.09 7.88
CA SER A 137 -0.86 -18.67 8.80
C SER A 137 -0.28 -17.78 9.91
N LEU A 138 -0.85 -16.59 10.06
CA LEU A 138 -0.47 -15.61 11.08
C LEU A 138 -0.94 -16.01 12.49
N LEU A 139 -1.75 -17.06 12.59
CA LEU A 139 -2.37 -17.52 13.83
C LEU A 139 -1.62 -18.68 14.50
N THR A 140 -0.55 -19.19 13.88
CA THR A 140 0.27 -20.27 14.46
C THR A 140 0.98 -19.83 15.75
N PRO A 141 1.33 -20.77 16.65
CA PRO A 141 2.15 -20.45 17.82
C PRO A 141 3.48 -19.79 17.44
N ALA A 142 4.09 -20.20 16.33
CA ALA A 142 5.32 -19.61 15.82
C ALA A 142 5.14 -18.14 15.40
N ALA A 143 4.10 -17.82 14.63
CA ALA A 143 3.79 -16.42 14.24
C ALA A 143 3.52 -15.53 15.46
N ARG A 144 2.88 -16.08 16.49
CA ARG A 144 2.59 -15.34 17.73
C ARG A 144 3.85 -15.07 18.55
N ALA A 145 4.79 -16.01 18.56
CA ALA A 145 6.04 -15.92 19.30
C ALA A 145 7.05 -14.92 18.71
N TRP A 146 6.90 -14.53 17.44
CA TRP A 146 7.74 -13.48 16.85
C TRP A 146 7.52 -12.14 17.55
N SER A 147 8.59 -11.34 17.69
CA SER A 147 8.50 -9.99 18.23
C SER A 147 7.79 -9.04 17.24
N ASP A 148 7.24 -7.93 17.74
CA ASP A 148 6.60 -6.94 16.88
C ASP A 148 7.59 -6.32 15.88
N GLY A 149 8.85 -6.09 16.30
CA GLY A 149 9.92 -5.63 15.42
C GLY A 149 10.31 -6.64 14.34
N TYR A 150 10.22 -7.94 14.64
CA TYR A 150 10.41 -8.99 13.63
C TYR A 150 9.28 -8.97 12.59
N LEU A 151 8.02 -8.88 13.04
CA LEU A 151 6.86 -8.74 12.14
C LEU A 151 6.96 -7.49 11.27
N TYR A 152 7.34 -6.36 11.86
CA TYR A 152 7.60 -5.11 11.15
C TYR A 152 8.67 -5.30 10.05
N SER A 153 9.74 -6.02 10.37
CA SER A 153 10.84 -6.28 9.42
C SER A 153 10.44 -7.25 8.31
N LEU A 154 9.59 -8.24 8.57
CA LEU A 154 8.99 -9.09 7.54
C LEU A 154 8.16 -8.25 6.55
N VAL A 155 7.35 -7.30 7.03
CA VAL A 155 6.62 -6.37 6.15
C VAL A 155 7.60 -5.51 5.36
N ARG A 156 8.63 -4.96 6.00
CA ARG A 156 9.57 -4.03 5.37
C ARG A 156 10.46 -4.69 4.31
N TYR A 157 10.93 -5.91 4.52
CA TYR A 157 11.96 -6.54 3.70
C TYR A 157 11.51 -7.81 2.97
N GLY A 158 10.40 -8.42 3.39
CA GLY A 158 10.00 -9.74 2.92
C GLY A 158 10.85 -10.87 3.52
N ARG A 159 10.46 -12.11 3.26
CA ARG A 159 11.22 -13.33 3.59
C ARG A 159 10.68 -14.52 2.81
N GLY A 160 11.56 -15.32 2.24
CA GLY A 160 11.16 -16.48 1.44
C GLY A 160 10.31 -16.07 0.25
N VAL A 161 9.08 -16.60 0.16
CA VAL A 161 8.12 -16.26 -0.90
C VAL A 161 7.41 -14.92 -0.68
N MET A 162 7.47 -14.35 0.52
CA MET A 162 6.86 -13.06 0.80
C MET A 162 7.74 -11.93 0.24
N PRO A 163 7.22 -11.11 -0.70
CA PRO A 163 7.99 -10.01 -1.28
C PRO A 163 8.16 -8.87 -0.26
N GLN A 164 9.07 -7.96 -0.59
CA GLN A 164 9.25 -6.71 0.13
C GLN A 164 8.06 -5.77 -0.07
N TYR A 165 7.50 -5.23 1.02
CA TYR A 165 6.45 -4.20 0.99
C TYR A 165 6.90 -2.83 1.50
N GLY A 166 8.15 -2.67 1.97
CA GLY A 166 8.65 -1.39 2.48
C GLY A 166 8.63 -0.24 1.46
N ASP A 167 8.62 -0.56 0.16
CA ASP A 167 8.51 0.40 -0.94
C ASP A 167 7.05 0.70 -1.35
N LYS A 168 6.09 -0.14 -0.93
CA LYS A 168 4.64 0.07 -1.16
C LYS A 168 3.97 0.72 0.04
N ILE A 169 4.33 0.29 1.25
CA ILE A 169 3.89 0.87 2.51
C ILE A 169 5.02 1.77 3.00
N VAL A 170 5.19 2.94 2.35
CA VAL A 170 6.35 3.81 2.54
C VAL A 170 6.42 4.37 3.97
N ARG A 171 5.24 4.64 4.56
CA ARG A 171 5.13 5.28 5.86
C ARG A 171 5.38 4.27 7.00
N ARG A 172 6.22 4.67 7.94
CA ARG A 172 6.60 3.84 9.09
C ARG A 172 5.44 3.59 10.05
N ASP A 173 4.59 4.58 10.28
CA ASP A 173 3.42 4.45 11.15
C ASP A 173 2.38 3.48 10.58
N GLU A 174 2.15 3.48 9.26
CA GLU A 174 1.30 2.50 8.59
C GLU A 174 1.83 1.06 8.72
N ARG A 175 3.15 0.87 8.58
CA ARG A 175 3.77 -0.45 8.78
C ARG A 175 3.59 -0.97 10.21
N TRP A 176 3.73 -0.12 11.22
CA TRP A 176 3.43 -0.48 12.61
C TRP A 176 1.94 -0.75 12.83
N ALA A 177 1.06 0.04 12.21
CA ALA A 177 -0.39 -0.18 12.31
C ALA A 177 -0.80 -1.55 11.76
N VAL A 178 -0.16 -2.04 10.69
CA VAL A 178 -0.38 -3.41 10.19
C VAL A 178 0.03 -4.45 11.24
N VAL A 179 1.16 -4.27 11.91
CA VAL A 179 1.60 -5.17 12.99
C VAL A 179 0.56 -5.17 14.11
N ASP A 180 0.07 -4.01 14.53
CA ASP A 180 -0.99 -3.88 15.54
C ASP A 180 -2.27 -4.62 15.10
N TYR A 181 -2.64 -4.55 13.82
CA TYR A 181 -3.78 -5.28 13.26
C TYR A 181 -3.55 -6.80 13.21
N VAL A 182 -2.35 -7.26 12.88
CA VAL A 182 -2.02 -8.70 12.96
C VAL A 182 -2.14 -9.19 14.40
N ARG A 183 -1.73 -8.39 15.40
CA ARG A 183 -1.92 -8.72 16.81
C ARG A 183 -3.39 -8.76 17.21
N SER A 184 -4.24 -7.90 16.67
CA SER A 184 -5.69 -7.96 16.93
C SER A 184 -6.32 -9.22 16.34
N LEU A 185 -5.91 -9.66 15.15
CA LEU A 185 -6.34 -10.94 14.56
C LEU A 185 -5.92 -12.13 15.43
N GLN A 186 -4.68 -12.12 15.92
CA GLN A 186 -4.18 -13.13 16.85
C GLN A 186 -4.99 -13.14 18.16
N ALA A 187 -5.28 -11.97 18.73
CA ALA A 187 -6.07 -11.87 19.95
C ALA A 187 -7.52 -12.37 19.76
N ALA A 188 -8.13 -12.06 18.61
CA ALA A 188 -9.48 -12.50 18.25
C ALA A 188 -9.59 -14.02 17.99
N SER A 189 -8.47 -14.70 17.74
CA SER A 189 -8.42 -16.15 17.51
C SER A 189 -7.53 -16.83 18.56
N PRO A 190 -8.02 -17.17 19.77
CA PRO A 190 -7.21 -17.82 20.79
C PRO A 190 -6.66 -19.17 20.32
N LEU A 191 -5.45 -19.51 20.74
CA LEU A 191 -4.94 -20.87 20.54
C LEU A 191 -5.86 -21.86 21.27
N PRO A 192 -6.09 -23.07 20.72
CA PRO A 192 -6.71 -24.13 21.50
C PRO A 192 -5.91 -24.30 22.80
N ALA A 193 -6.61 -24.43 23.93
CA ALA A 193 -5.95 -24.71 25.20
C ALA A 193 -5.03 -25.93 25.00
N ALA A 194 -3.77 -25.81 25.41
CA ALA A 194 -2.83 -26.92 25.34
C ALA A 194 -3.50 -28.15 26.01
N PRO A 195 -3.46 -29.34 25.39
CA PRO A 195 -4.04 -30.52 26.01
C PRO A 195 -3.41 -30.68 27.39
N ALA A 196 -4.26 -30.72 28.43
CA ALA A 196 -3.83 -30.97 29.80
C ALA A 196 -2.94 -32.20 29.78
N GLY A 197 -1.68 -32.03 30.19
CA GLY A 197 -0.61 -33.00 29.99
C GLY A 197 -1.03 -34.41 30.38
N GLY A 198 -1.22 -35.26 29.37
CA GLY A 198 -1.30 -36.70 29.56
C GLY A 198 0.10 -37.20 29.86
N THR A 199 0.35 -37.52 31.12
CA THR A 199 1.53 -38.26 31.56
C THR A 199 1.62 -39.57 30.77
N LYS A 200 2.69 -39.74 29.99
CA LYS A 200 3.23 -41.06 29.67
C LYS A 200 4.42 -41.31 30.57
#